data_AF-A0A081N0U6-F1
#
_entry.id   AF-A0A081N0U6-F1
#
_cell.length_a   1.000
_cell.length_b   1.000
_cell.length_c   1.000
_cell.angle_alpha   90.00
_cell.angle_beta   90.00
_cell.angle_gamma   90.00
#
_symmetry.space_group_name_H-M   'P 1'
#
loop_
_entity.id
_entity.type
_entity.pdbx_description
1 polymer ?
#
loop_
_entity_poly.entity_id
_entity_poly.type
_entity_poly.pdbx_seq_one_letter_code
_entity_poly.pdbx_strand_id
1 'polypeptide(L)' 'MMTSMTTMMGSVPLLLSVGAGAESRFSIGVVVFFGTLVSSLLTLIIVPTMYALLCQKTKSPEYVSSYSR' A
#
# COMPACT_ATOMS: atom_id res chain seq x y z
N MET A 1 -5.42 -1.71 -6.22
CA MET A 1 -4.44 -0.79 -6.84
C MET A 1 -5.06 0.50 -7.42
N MET A 2 -6.38 0.60 -7.55
CA MET A 2 -7.08 1.80 -8.06
C MET A 2 -6.87 3.04 -7.19
N THR A 3 -6.97 2.90 -5.86
CA THR A 3 -6.88 4.01 -4.90
C THR A 3 -5.53 4.73 -4.90
N SER A 4 -4.42 3.98 -4.92
CA SER A 4 -3.06 4.57 -4.91
C SER A 4 -2.77 5.38 -6.17
N MET A 5 -3.27 4.92 -7.34
CA MET A 5 -3.12 5.66 -8.60
C MET A 5 -3.90 6.98 -8.58
N THR A 6 -5.12 6.98 -8.03
CA THR A 6 -5.91 8.19 -7.86
C THR A 6 -5.24 9.20 -6.91
N THR A 7 -4.67 8.73 -5.78
CA THR A 7 -3.92 9.59 -4.84
C THR A 7 -2.70 10.22 -5.51
N MET A 8 -1.93 9.45 -6.29
CA MET A 8 -0.80 9.98 -7.03
C MET A 8 -1.23 11.06 -8.02
N MET A 9 -2.24 10.78 -8.86
CA MET A 9 -2.77 11.77 -9.81
C MET A 9 -3.31 13.03 -9.13
N GLY A 10 -3.95 12.92 -7.95
CA GLY A 10 -4.44 14.07 -7.19
C GLY A 10 -3.34 14.91 -6.54
N SER A 11 -2.18 14.32 -6.24
CA SER A 11 -1.03 15.02 -5.63
C SER A 11 -0.13 15.75 -6.63
N VAL A 12 -0.14 15.35 -7.91
CA VAL A 12 0.60 16.02 -9.00
C VAL A 12 0.26 17.52 -9.16
N PRO A 13 -1.03 17.94 -9.23
CA PRO A 13 -1.35 19.37 -9.33
C PRO A 13 -1.03 20.16 -8.05
N LEU A 14 -0.99 19.52 -6.87
CA LEU A 14 -0.56 20.18 -5.63
C LEU A 14 0.93 20.53 -5.66
N LEU A 15 1.77 19.65 -6.23
CA LEU A 15 3.21 19.86 -6.41
C LEU A 15 3.52 20.97 -7.43
N LEU A 16 2.68 21.14 -8.44
CA LEU A 16 2.86 22.15 -9.50
C LEU A 16 2.23 23.51 -9.16
N SER A 17 1.53 23.64 -8.03
CA SER A 17 0.89 24.89 -7.63
C SER A 17 1.91 25.91 -7.10
N VAL A 18 2.04 27.05 -7.78
CA VAL A 18 2.94 28.16 -7.39
C VAL A 18 2.10 29.33 -6.88
N GLY A 19 2.36 29.81 -5.67
CA GLY A 19 1.60 30.88 -5.00
C GLY A 19 1.93 31.03 -3.50
N ALA A 20 1.26 31.94 -2.79
CA ALA A 20 1.47 32.14 -1.35
C ALA A 20 1.13 30.86 -0.55
N GLY A 21 2.09 30.35 0.22
CA GLY A 21 1.99 29.06 0.92
C GLY A 21 2.36 27.83 0.08
N ALA A 22 2.89 28.01 -1.14
CA ALA A 22 3.33 26.92 -2.01
C ALA A 22 4.41 26.03 -1.38
N GLU A 23 5.35 26.59 -0.60
CA GLU A 23 6.36 25.83 0.14
C GLU A 23 5.75 24.73 1.03
N SER A 24 4.68 25.06 1.76
CA SER A 24 4.00 24.13 2.66
C SER A 24 3.20 23.07 1.89
N ARG A 25 2.54 23.47 0.80
CA ARG A 25 1.79 22.55 -0.09
C ARG A 25 2.71 21.60 -0.85
N PHE A 26 3.88 22.09 -1.26
CA PHE A 26 4.92 21.30 -1.90
C PHE A 26 5.46 20.24 -0.94
N SER A 27 5.78 20.62 0.30
CA SER A 27 6.24 19.67 1.32
C SER A 27 5.21 18.56 1.59
N ILE A 28 3.93 18.90 1.76
CA ILE A 28 2.87 17.89 1.98
C ILE A 28 2.67 17.03 0.73
N GLY A 29 2.70 17.62 -0.47
CA GLY A 29 2.57 16.90 -1.74
C GLY A 29 3.65 15.84 -1.94
N VAL A 30 4.92 16.18 -1.64
CA VAL A 30 6.05 15.24 -1.75
C VAL A 30 5.88 14.08 -0.77
N VAL A 31 5.53 14.37 0.49
CA VAL A 31 5.33 13.35 1.53
C VAL A 31 4.20 12.40 1.16
N VAL A 32 3.07 12.89 0.66
CA VAL A 32 1.94 12.04 0.27
C VAL A 32 2.28 11.19 -0.95
N PHE A 33 2.94 11.76 -1.97
CA PHE A 33 3.31 11.02 -3.17
C PHE A 33 4.29 9.89 -2.84
N PHE A 34 5.42 10.20 -2.20
CA PHE A 34 6.40 9.20 -1.81
C PHE A 34 5.85 8.22 -0.76
N GLY A 35 5.11 8.73 0.24
CA GLY A 35 4.54 7.90 1.30
C GLY A 35 3.55 6.87 0.77
N THR A 36 2.69 7.26 -0.17
CA THR A 36 1.71 6.33 -0.77
C THR A 36 2.38 5.31 -1.69
N LEU A 37 3.42 5.73 -2.43
CA LEU A 37 4.20 4.85 -3.31
C LEU A 37 4.96 3.80 -2.50
N VAL A 38 5.69 4.23 -1.48
CA VAL A 38 6.45 3.36 -0.57
C VAL A 38 5.51 2.45 0.23
N SER A 39 4.43 2.99 0.80
CA SER A 39 3.45 2.19 1.56
C SER A 39 2.80 1.09 0.70
N SER A 40 2.48 1.38 -0.57
CA SER A 40 1.90 0.38 -1.48
C SER A 40 2.88 -0.76 -1.78
N LEU A 41 4.16 -0.44 -2.03
CA LEU A 41 5.21 -1.45 -2.25
C LEU A 41 5.50 -2.25 -1.00
N LEU A 42 5.60 -1.57 0.14
CA LEU A 42 5.82 -2.19 1.45
C LEU A 42 4.69 -3.16 1.78
N THR A 43 3.44 -2.77 1.54
CA THR A 43 2.26 -3.62 1.76
C THR A 43 2.29 -4.87 0.88
N LEU A 44 2.65 -4.73 -0.40
CA LEU A 44 2.77 -5.87 -1.32
C LEU A 44 3.80 -6.92 -0.85
N ILE A 45 4.82 -6.51 -0.08
CA ILE A 45 5.84 -7.42 0.45
C ILE A 45 5.47 -7.90 1.86
N ILE A 46 5.09 -6.98 2.76
CA ILE A 46 4.81 -7.27 4.17
C ILE A 46 3.55 -8.12 4.31
N VAL A 47 2.47 -7.85 3.56
CA VAL A 47 1.22 -8.59 3.68
C VAL A 47 1.41 -10.08 3.36
N PRO A 48 2.04 -10.50 2.25
CA PRO A 48 2.24 -11.93 1.99
C PRO A 48 3.24 -12.55 2.98
N THR A 49 4.29 -11.84 3.39
CA THR A 49 5.23 -12.37 4.39
C THR A 49 4.55 -12.58 5.75
N MET A 50 3.76 -11.60 6.21
CA MET A 50 2.97 -11.74 7.43
C MET A 50 1.90 -12.81 7.30
N TYR A 51 1.20 -12.89 6.15
CA TYR A 51 0.23 -13.95 5.90
C TYR A 51 0.88 -15.34 5.92
N ALA A 52 2.04 -15.51 5.29
CA ALA A 52 2.81 -16.75 5.35
C ALA A 52 3.24 -17.07 6.79
N LEU A 53 3.70 -16.08 7.57
CA LEU A 53 4.11 -16.25 8.97
C LEU A 53 2.95 -16.50 9.95
N LEU A 54 1.73 -16.08 9.61
CA LEU A 54 0.52 -16.35 10.39
C LEU A 54 -0.09 -17.71 9.99
N CYS A 55 -0.18 -18.01 8.69
CA CYS A 55 -0.75 -19.25 8.17
C CYS A 55 0.20 -20.46 8.21
N GLN A 56 1.51 -20.28 8.41
CA GLN A 56 2.46 -21.38 8.62
C GLN A 56 2.08 -22.30 9.79
N LYS A 57 1.27 -21.82 10.76
CA LYS A 57 0.74 -22.65 11.87
C LYS A 57 -0.72 -23.08 11.70
N THR A 58 -1.43 -22.57 10.69
CA THR A 58 -2.83 -22.93 10.43
C THR A 58 -2.90 -23.71 9.11
N LYS A 59 -2.73 -25.03 9.21
CA LYS A 59 -2.99 -25.94 8.08
C LYS A 59 -4.45 -25.78 7.65
N SER A 60 -4.68 -25.68 6.33
CA SER A 60 -6.03 -25.68 5.76
C SER A 60 -6.76 -26.99 6.14
N PRO A 61 -7.99 -26.94 6.67
CA PRO A 61 -8.79 -28.12 7.02
C PRO A 61 -9.11 -29.03 5.82
N GLU A 62 -8.81 -28.59 4.59
CA GLU A 62 -8.95 -29.38 3.36
C GLU A 62 -8.03 -30.62 3.33
N TYR A 63 -6.91 -30.62 4.08
CA TYR A 63 -6.05 -31.79 4.26
C TYR A 63 -6.73 -32.92 5.07
N VAL A 64 -7.70 -32.58 5.93
CA VAL A 64 -8.38 -33.55 6.80
C VAL A 64 -9.52 -34.27 6.07
N SER A 65 -10.05 -33.68 5.00
CA SER A 65 -11.15 -34.27 4.20
C SER A 65 -10.68 -35.37 3.24
N SER A 66 -9.42 -35.35 2.80
CA SER A 66 -8.89 -36.33 1.84
C SER A 66 -8.47 -37.66 2.47
N TYR A 67 -8.39 -37.73 3.80
CA TYR A 67 -8.06 -38.98 4.53
C TYR A 67 -9.33 -39.77 4.93
N SER A 68 -10.52 -39.21 4.71
CA SER A 68 -11.80 -39.88 4.93
C SER A 68 -12.42 -40.35 3.61
N ARG A 69 -11.62 -40.99 2.74
CA ARG A 69 -12.13 -41.73 1.58
C ARG A 69 -11.28 -42.95 1.28
#